data_AF-A0A536F0T4-F1
#
_entry.id   AF-A0A536F0T4-F1
#
_cell.length_a   1.000
_cell.length_b   1.000
_cell.length_c   1.000
_cell.angle_alpha   90.00
_cell.angle_beta   90.00
_cell.angle_gamma   90.00
#
_symmetry.space_group_name_H-M   'P 1'
#
loop_
_entity.id
_entity.type
_entity.pdbx_description
1 polymer ?
#
loop_
_entity_poly.entity_id
_entity_poly.type
_entity_poly.pdbx_seq_one_letter_code
_entity_poly.pdbx_strand_id
1 'polypeptide(L)'
;MLKRLIIGYGILAVAGAVVLAGLGVGSPVAIYLFANGLIVIAALVFERGRYRPPVTRGGSWQETAERFVDPTTDQLMKVRYNPQTGARDYVPVTPPP
;
A
#
# COMPACT_ATOMS: atom_id res chain seq x y z
N MET A 1 2.76 12.66 -1.76
CA MET A 1 1.73 13.63 -2.19
C MET A 1 0.90 13.13 -3.36
N LEU A 2 1.50 12.44 -4.34
CA LEU A 2 0.81 11.84 -5.50
C LEU A 2 -0.47 11.06 -5.15
N LYS A 3 -0.44 10.18 -4.15
CA LYS A 3 -1.63 9.41 -3.73
C LYS A 3 -2.83 10.30 -3.36
N ARG A 4 -2.60 11.42 -2.68
CA ARG A 4 -3.68 12.36 -2.30
C ARG A 4 -4.27 13.06 -3.53
N LEU A 5 -3.41 13.39 -4.51
CA LEU A 5 -3.84 13.98 -5.77
C LEU A 5 -4.68 13.01 -6.60
N ILE A 6 -4.28 11.74 -6.68
CA ILE A 6 -5.04 10.71 -7.42
C ILE A 6 -6.41 10.47 -6.77
N ILE A 7 -6.49 10.44 -5.43
CA ILE A 7 -7.77 10.36 -4.72
C ILE A 7 -8.63 11.60 -5.01
N GLY A 8 -8.04 12.80 -4.92
CA GLY A 8 -8.74 14.05 -5.22
C GLY A 8 -9.31 14.07 -6.64
N TYR A 9 -8.52 13.63 -7.63
CA TYR A 9 -8.97 13.47 -9.02
C TYR A 9 -10.16 12.51 -9.13
N GLY A 10 -10.08 11.32 -8.54
CA GLY A 10 -11.17 10.35 -8.57
C GLY A 10 -12.47 10.88 -7.96
N ILE A 11 -12.37 11.57 -6.82
CA ILE A 11 -13.52 12.19 -6.15
C ILE A 11 -14.12 13.30 -7.04
N LEU A 12 -13.30 14.16 -7.62
CA LEU A 12 -13.77 15.24 -8.51
C LEU A 12 -14.45 14.69 -9.76
N ALA A 13 -13.92 13.62 -10.37
CA ALA A 13 -14.52 12.98 -11.53
C ALA A 13 -15.91 12.41 -11.20
N VAL A 14 -16.06 11.70 -10.07
CA VAL A 14 -17.36 11.19 -9.61
C VAL A 14 -18.32 12.33 -9.28
N ALA A 15 -17.88 13.35 -8.56
CA ALA A 15 -18.72 14.50 -8.21
C ALA A 15 -19.21 15.24 -9.46
N GLY A 16 -18.33 15.47 -10.44
CA GLY A 16 -18.69 16.09 -11.71
C GLY A 16 -19.74 15.27 -12.47
N ALA A 17 -19.60 13.94 -12.50
CA ALA A 17 -20.59 13.07 -13.12
C ALA A 17 -21.95 13.12 -12.41
N VAL A 18 -21.98 13.15 -11.08
CA VAL A 18 -23.22 13.27 -10.28
C VAL A 18 -23.91 14.60 -10.54
N VAL A 19 -23.17 15.70 -10.59
CA VAL A 19 -23.73 17.03 -10.91
C VAL A 19 -24.33 17.02 -12.32
N LEU A 20 -23.61 16.50 -13.32
CA LEU A 20 -24.13 16.41 -14.69
C LEU A 20 -25.39 15.55 -14.78
N ALA A 21 -25.42 14.41 -14.08
CA ALA A 21 -26.60 13.55 -14.02
C ALA A 21 -27.79 14.25 -13.34
N GLY A 22 -27.55 14.99 -12.24
CA GLY A 22 -28.57 15.78 -11.55
C GLY A 22 -29.14 16.92 -12.40
N LEU A 23 -28.37 17.43 -13.35
CA LEU A 23 -28.81 18.39 -14.36
C LEU A 23 -29.52 17.74 -15.56
N GLY A 24 -29.74 16.42 -15.54
CA GLY A 24 -30.37 15.68 -16.65
C GLY A 24 -29.46 15.50 -17.86
N VAL A 25 -28.16 15.83 -17.75
CA VAL A 25 -27.19 15.72 -18.84
C VAL A 25 -26.67 14.28 -18.89
N GLY A 26 -27.48 13.41 -19.50
CA GLY A 26 -27.09 12.05 -19.87
C GLY A 26 -26.10 12.06 -21.04
N SER A 27 -24.85 12.45 -20.78
CA SER A 27 -23.80 12.47 -21.81
C SER A 27 -22.84 11.29 -21.65
N PRO A 28 -22.25 10.79 -22.75
CA PRO A 28 -21.15 9.83 -22.69
C PRO A 28 -20.00 10.30 -21.79
N VAL A 29 -19.80 11.61 -21.70
CA VAL A 29 -18.80 12.25 -20.82
C VAL A 29 -19.13 12.01 -19.34
N ALA A 30 -20.39 12.17 -18.93
CA ALA A 30 -20.80 11.91 -17.55
C ALA A 30 -20.60 10.43 -17.16
N ILE A 31 -20.95 9.50 -18.05
CA ILE A 31 -20.72 8.07 -17.86
C ILE A 31 -19.22 7.76 -17.75
N TYR A 32 -18.41 8.34 -18.63
CA TYR A 32 -16.95 8.20 -18.60
C TYR A 32 -16.36 8.71 -17.28
N LEU A 33 -16.73 9.92 -16.85
CA LEU A 33 -16.24 10.52 -15.60
C LEU A 33 -16.58 9.66 -14.39
N PHE A 34 -17.82 9.15 -14.33
CA PHE A 34 -18.25 8.27 -13.25
C PHE A 34 -17.45 6.97 -13.22
N ALA A 35 -17.39 6.26 -14.35
CA ALA A 35 -16.68 4.99 -14.46
C ALA A 35 -15.17 5.16 -14.18
N ASN A 36 -14.55 6.20 -14.73
CA ASN A 36 -13.13 6.48 -14.52
C ASN A 36 -12.81 6.80 -13.06
N GLY A 37 -13.60 7.67 -12.43
CA GLY A 37 -13.44 8.00 -11.02
C GLY A 37 -13.60 6.78 -10.11
N LEU A 38 -14.59 5.93 -10.37
CA LEU A 38 -14.80 4.67 -9.65
C LEU A 38 -13.62 3.71 -9.79
N ILE A 39 -13.11 3.51 -11.02
CA ILE A 39 -11.98 2.61 -11.27
C ILE A 39 -10.73 3.09 -10.53
N VAL A 40 -10.43 4.40 -10.58
CA VAL A 40 -9.27 4.97 -9.88
C VAL A 40 -9.38 4.79 -8.37
N ILE A 41 -10.56 5.08 -7.79
CA ILE A 41 -10.79 4.89 -6.35
C ILE A 41 -10.67 3.42 -5.97
N ALA A 42 -11.30 2.53 -6.74
CA ALA A 42 -11.26 1.09 -6.51
C ALA A 42 -9.82 0.57 -6.56
N ALA A 43 -9.05 0.92 -7.60
CA ALA A 43 -7.65 0.53 -7.74
C ALA A 43 -6.82 0.91 -6.50
N LEU A 44 -6.99 2.14 -5.99
CA LEU A 44 -6.29 2.58 -4.78
C LEU A 44 -6.72 1.85 -3.50
N VAL A 45 -8.00 1.50 -3.38
CA VAL A 45 -8.51 0.71 -2.26
C VAL A 45 -7.93 -0.71 -2.31
N PHE A 46 -7.90 -1.34 -3.49
CA PHE A 46 -7.32 -2.66 -3.67
C PHE A 46 -5.79 -2.68 -3.47
N GLU A 47 -5.07 -1.65 -3.94
CA GLU A 47 -3.63 -1.51 -3.68
C GLU A 47 -3.32 -1.43 -2.18
N ARG A 48 -4.20 -0.78 -1.40
CA ARG A 48 -4.01 -0.65 0.06
C ARG A 48 -4.03 -2.00 0.78
N GLY A 49 -4.83 -2.95 0.30
CA GLY A 49 -4.92 -4.30 0.86
C GLY A 49 -3.84 -5.26 0.36
N ARG A 50 -3.33 -5.07 -0.86
CA ARG A 50 -2.40 -6.01 -1.51
C ARG A 50 -0.93 -5.78 -1.13
N TYR A 51 -0.50 -4.53 -0.96
CA TYR A 51 0.92 -4.19 -0.77
C TYR A 51 1.41 -4.15 0.68
N ARG A 52 0.52 -4.24 1.66
CA ARG A 52 0.91 -4.41 3.07
C ARG A 52 0.27 -5.69 3.58
N PRO A 53 0.96 -6.83 3.50
CA PRO A 53 0.52 -7.99 4.26
C PRO A 53 0.35 -7.54 5.71
N PRO A 54 -0.79 -7.84 6.37
CA PRO A 54 -0.95 -7.56 7.78
C PRO A 54 0.25 -8.18 8.49
N VAL A 55 1.01 -7.36 9.21
CA VAL A 55 2.10 -7.84 10.07
C VAL A 55 1.42 -8.60 11.20
N THR A 56 1.13 -9.87 10.97
CA THR A 56 0.70 -10.77 12.03
C THR A 56 1.88 -10.89 12.98
N ARG A 57 1.79 -10.24 14.14
CA ARG A 57 2.83 -10.25 15.20
C ARG A 57 3.16 -11.66 15.74
N GLY A 58 2.54 -12.72 15.22
CA GLY A 58 2.65 -14.09 15.72
C GLY A 58 3.01 -15.16 14.67
N GLY A 59 3.58 -14.80 13.52
CA GLY A 59 4.10 -15.80 12.58
C GLY A 59 5.41 -16.43 13.06
N SER A 60 5.64 -17.70 12.73
CA SER A 60 6.90 -18.42 12.99
C SER A 60 8.06 -17.81 12.19
N TRP A 61 8.65 -16.75 12.73
CA TRP A 61 9.86 -16.15 12.18
C TRP A 61 10.98 -17.19 12.10
N GLN A 62 11.50 -17.40 10.90
CA GLN A 62 12.65 -18.26 10.65
C GLN A 62 13.91 -17.41 10.64
N GLU A 63 14.90 -17.81 11.42
CA GLU A 63 16.22 -17.19 11.35
C GLU A 63 16.87 -17.52 10.01
N THR A 64 17.46 -16.51 9.37
CA THR A 64 18.29 -16.73 8.18
C THR A 64 19.76 -16.62 8.57
N ALA A 65 20.65 -17.12 7.71
CA ALA A 65 22.10 -16.98 7.89
C ALA A 65 22.61 -15.56 7.57
N GLU A 66 21.75 -14.67 7.07
CA GLU A 66 22.14 -13.32 6.68
C GLU A 66 22.40 -12.45 7.90
N ARG A 67 23.62 -11.90 7.95
CA ARG A 67 24.04 -10.91 8.95
C ARG A 67 24.72 -9.76 8.24
N PHE A 68 24.49 -8.54 8.73
CA PHE A 68 25.13 -7.34 8.21
C PHE A 68 25.27 -6.30 9.31
N VAL A 69 26.21 -5.37 9.15
CA VAL A 69 26.33 -4.20 10.03
C VAL A 69 25.44 -3.11 9.46
N ASP A 70 24.50 -2.59 10.24
CA ASP A 70 23.68 -1.46 9.83
C ASP A 70 24.54 -0.18 9.82
N PRO A 71 24.74 0.48 8.66
CA PRO A 71 25.59 1.67 8.57
C PRO A 71 25.03 2.87 9.35
N THR A 72 23.76 2.83 9.76
CA THR A 72 23.11 3.92 10.51
C THR A 72 23.38 3.80 12.02
N THR A 73 23.40 2.58 12.54
CA THR A 73 23.50 2.29 13.98
C THR A 73 24.81 1.61 14.38
N ASP A 74 25.61 1.17 13.40
CA ASP A 74 26.82 0.36 13.55
C ASP A 74 26.58 -0.96 14.31
N GLN A 75 25.32 -1.42 14.36
CA GLN A 75 24.95 -2.66 15.04
C GLN A 75 25.00 -3.84 14.08
N LEU A 76 25.50 -4.98 14.59
CA LEU A 76 25.37 -6.26 13.89
C LEU A 76 23.91 -6.69 13.90
N MET A 77 23.29 -6.78 12.73
CA MET A 77 21.91 -7.18 12.53
C MET A 77 21.86 -8.59 11.95
N LYS A 78 20.84 -9.37 12.34
CA LYS A 78 20.44 -10.60 11.65
C LYS A 78 19.08 -10.42 11.00
N VAL A 79 18.89 -11.09 9.87
CA VAL A 79 17.62 -11.10 9.15
C VAL A 79 16.78 -12.28 9.62
N ARG A 80 15.49 -12.03 9.86
CA ARG A 80 14.47 -13.08 10.08
C ARG A 80 13.45 -13.00 8.96
N TYR A 81 13.03 -14.16 8.45
CA TYR A 81 12.06 -14.27 7.37
C TYR A 81 10.76 -14.91 7.88
N ASN A 82 9.62 -14.35 7.47
CA ASN A 82 8.32 -14.95 7.73
C ASN A 82 7.79 -15.60 6.45
N PRO A 83 7.76 -16.94 6.35
CA PRO A 83 7.33 -17.64 5.12
C PRO A 83 5.84 -17.50 4.82
N GLN A 84 5.02 -17.15 5.81
CA GLN A 84 3.58 -16.98 5.62
C GLN A 84 3.23 -15.63 4.99
N THR A 85 4.04 -14.59 5.27
CA THR A 85 3.77 -13.22 4.82
C THR A 85 4.79 -12.69 3.81
N GLY A 86 5.94 -13.34 3.68
CA GLY A 86 7.08 -12.85 2.90
C GLY A 86 7.86 -11.71 3.57
N ALA A 87 7.52 -11.35 4.81
CA ALA A 87 8.16 -10.23 5.51
C ALA A 87 9.60 -10.55 5.93
N ARG A 88 10.46 -9.53 5.91
CA ARG A 88 11.82 -9.56 6.46
C ARG A 88 11.89 -8.61 7.64
N ASP A 89 12.43 -9.10 8.74
CA ASP A 89 12.63 -8.34 9.98
C ASP A 89 14.11 -8.30 10.33
N TYR A 90 14.57 -7.17 10.83
CA TYR A 90 15.97 -6.89 11.11
C TYR A 90 16.14 -6.72 12.61
N VAL A 91 16.83 -7.66 13.25
CA VAL A 91 17.01 -7.61 14.70
C VAL A 91 18.49 -7.54 15.09
N PRO A 92 18.84 -6.73 16.10
CA PRO A 92 20.19 -6.68 16.62
C PRO A 92 20.64 -8.06 17.13
N VAL A 93 21.91 -8.36 16.88
CA VAL A 93 22.61 -9.51 17.44
C VAL A 93 23.58 -8.97 18.48
N THR A 94 23.40 -9.37 19.73
CA THR A 94 24.45 -9.21 20.73
C THR A 94 25.52 -10.26 20.41
N PRO A 95 26.75 -9.86 20.03
CA PRO A 95 27.81 -10.84 19.85
C PRO A 95 28.07 -11.57 21.18
N PRO A 96 28.35 -12.89 21.15
CA PRO A 96 28.79 -13.59 22.35
C PRO A 96 30.08 -12.94 22.88
N PRO A 97 30.28 -12.92 24.21
CA PRO A 97 31.45 -12.31 24.85
C PRO A 97 32.77 -12.97 24.47
#